data_AF-A0A3C0R4B0-F1
#
_entry.id   AF-A0A3C0R4B0-F1
#
_cell.length_a   1.000
_cell.length_b   1.000
_cell.length_c   1.000
_cell.angle_alpha   90.00
_cell.angle_beta   90.00
_cell.angle_gamma   90.00
#
_symmetry.space_group_name_H-M   'P 1'
#
loop_
_entity.id
_entity.type
_entity.pdbx_description
1 polymer ?
#
loop_
_entity_poly.entity_id
_entity_poly.type
_entity_poly.pdbx_seq_one_letter_code
_entity_poly.pdbx_strand_id
1 'polypeptide(L)' 'MQTRRSLNTIIIALLLSVGSQTWASEKEWVALTDCQYVDSKDNDGDSFRVHCGDKEFTARLYYVDAPETNLT' A
#
# COMPACT_ATOMS: atom_id res chain seq x y z
N MET A 1 37.37 -14.97 -30.01
CA MET A 1 36.65 -15.57 -28.86
C MET A 1 36.35 -14.56 -27.74
N GLN A 2 37.28 -13.64 -27.45
CA GLN A 2 37.14 -12.60 -26.42
C GLN A 2 36.03 -11.57 -26.71
N THR A 3 35.91 -11.10 -27.96
CA THR A 3 34.88 -10.14 -28.41
C THR A 3 33.44 -10.64 -28.25
N ARG A 4 33.17 -11.93 -28.50
CA ARG A 4 31.85 -12.52 -28.29
C ARG A 4 31.47 -12.62 -26.80
N ARG A 5 32.45 -12.85 -25.93
CA ARG A 5 32.23 -12.87 -24.46
C ARG A 5 31.90 -11.47 -23.95
N SER A 6 32.62 -10.45 -24.43
CA SER A 6 32.37 -9.04 -24.09
C SER A 6 30.98 -8.57 -24.51
N LEU A 7 30.52 -8.94 -25.71
CA LEU A 7 29.17 -8.62 -26.18
C LEU A 7 28.08 -9.28 -25.31
N ASN A 8 28.26 -10.55 -24.97
CA ASN A 8 27.29 -11.26 -24.14
C ASN A 8 27.18 -10.63 -22.74
N THR A 9 28.30 -10.20 -22.15
CA THR A 9 28.28 -9.51 -20.85
C THR A 9 27.55 -8.16 -20.93
N ILE A 10 27.75 -7.40 -22.01
CA ILE A 10 27.05 -6.12 -22.24
C ILE A 10 25.55 -6.36 -22.40
N ILE A 11 25.16 -7.38 -23.17
CA ILE A 11 23.74 -7.73 -23.37
C ILE A 11 23.08 -8.14 -22.05
N ILE A 12 23.75 -8.94 -21.22
CA ILE A 12 23.23 -9.35 -19.91
C ILE A 12 23.10 -8.12 -18.99
N ALA A 13 24.08 -7.23 -18.97
CA ALA A 13 24.02 -6.01 -18.17
C ALA A 13 22.88 -5.07 -18.63
N LEU A 14 22.63 -4.99 -19.94
CA LEU A 14 21.53 -4.20 -20.51
C LEU A 14 20.16 -4.83 -20.21
N LEU A 15 20.04 -6.16 -20.21
CA LEU A 15 18.80 -6.85 -19.84
C LEU A 15 18.47 -6.69 -18.35
N LEU A 16 19.49 -6.66 -17.48
CA LEU A 16 19.30 -6.47 -16.04
C LEU A 16 18.93 -5.02 -15.67
N SER A 17 19.32 -4.01 -16.45
CA SER A 17 18.96 -2.62 -16.17
C SER A 17 17.52 -2.26 -16.52
N VAL A 18 16.90 -2.98 -17.47
CA VAL A 18 15.50 -2.75 -17.88
C VAL A 18 14.50 -3.32 -16.85
N GLY A 19 14.88 -4.33 -16.06
CA GLY A 19 14.02 -4.96 -15.06
C GLY A 19 13.83 -4.19 -13.75
N SER A 20 14.59 -3.11 -13.52
CA SER A 20 14.64 -2.41 -12.23
C SER A 20 13.73 -1.18 -12.15
N GLN A 21 12.86 -0.96 -13.14
CA GLN A 21 11.89 0.13 -13.04
C GLN A 21 10.73 -0.28 -12.12
N THR A 22 10.98 -0.14 -10.82
CA THR A 22 9.93 -0.11 -9.81
C THR A 22 9.19 1.22 -9.98
N TRP A 23 8.29 1.28 -10.95
CA TRP A 23 7.33 2.36 -11.04
C TRP A 23 6.45 2.27 -9.79
N ALA A 24 6.75 3.08 -8.79
CA ALA A 24 5.75 3.46 -7.81
C ALA A 24 4.66 4.18 -8.61
N SER A 25 3.69 3.43 -9.12
CA SER A 25 2.52 3.99 -9.78
C SER A 25 1.87 4.89 -8.75
N GLU A 26 1.88 6.19 -9.02
CA GLU A 26 1.01 7.15 -8.35
C GLU A 26 -0.42 6.63 -8.56
N LYS A 27 -0.98 6.00 -7.52
CA LYS A 27 -2.34 5.51 -7.57
C LYS A 27 -3.25 6.73 -7.42
N GLU A 28 -4.21 6.84 -8.33
CA GLU A 28 -5.25 7.84 -8.19
C GLU A 28 -5.98 7.63 -6.85
N TRP A 29 -6.17 8.72 -6.12
CA TRP A 29 -6.96 8.71 -4.91
C TRP A 29 -8.42 8.46 -5.27
N VAL A 30 -9.02 7.46 -4.65
CA VAL A 30 -10.45 7.14 -4.83
C VAL A 30 -11.22 7.52 -3.56
N ALA A 31 -12.36 8.17 -3.75
CA ALA A 31 -13.32 8.38 -2.68
C ALA A 31 -14.13 7.09 -2.48
N LEU A 32 -14.16 6.58 -1.26
CA LEU A 32 -15.07 5.49 -0.88
C LEU A 32 -16.41 6.12 -0.49
N THR A 33 -17.49 5.73 -1.17
CA THR A 33 -18.84 6.23 -0.90
C THR A 33 -19.65 5.20 -0.12
N ASP A 34 -20.74 5.66 0.50
CA ASP A 34 -21.73 4.80 1.17
C ASP A 34 -21.14 3.91 2.28
N CYS A 35 -20.04 4.35 2.88
CA CYS A 35 -19.40 3.71 4.01
C CYS A 35 -20.23 3.92 5.30
N GLN A 36 -20.31 2.87 6.10
CA GLN A 36 -21.03 2.85 7.37
C GLN A 36 -20.07 2.55 8.51
N TYR A 37 -20.19 3.28 9.62
CA TYR A 37 -19.49 2.97 10.85
C TYR A 37 -19.96 1.61 11.40
N VAL A 38 -19.01 0.76 11.80
CA VAL A 38 -19.34 -0.51 12.46
C VAL A 38 -18.93 -0.43 13.92
N ASP A 39 -19.91 -0.59 14.81
CA ASP A 39 -19.67 -0.59 16.24
C ASP A 39 -18.79 -1.77 16.65
N SER A 40 -17.73 -1.48 17.41
CA SER A 40 -16.79 -2.48 17.88
C SER A 40 -16.06 -1.96 19.11
N LYS A 41 -15.75 -2.87 20.03
CA LYS A 41 -15.11 -2.54 21.32
C LYS A 41 -13.70 -1.95 21.17
N ASP A 42 -13.04 -2.21 20.04
CA ASP A 42 -11.68 -1.82 19.72
C ASP A 42 -11.61 -0.57 18.84
N ASN A 43 -12.74 0.05 18.49
CA ASN A 43 -12.73 1.37 17.89
C ASN A 43 -12.20 2.39 18.91
N ASP A 44 -11.36 3.31 18.47
CA ASP A 44 -10.84 4.44 19.25
C ASP A 44 -10.94 5.75 18.45
N GLY A 45 -10.27 6.80 18.92
CA GLY A 45 -10.38 8.13 18.33
C GLY A 45 -9.68 8.31 16.97
N ASP A 46 -8.76 7.43 16.58
CA ASP A 46 -8.08 7.53 15.28
C ASP A 46 -8.16 6.26 14.44
N SER A 47 -8.66 5.16 14.99
CA SER A 47 -8.74 3.83 14.39
C SER A 47 -10.11 3.22 14.63
N PHE A 48 -10.88 2.99 13.57
CA PHE A 48 -12.25 2.48 13.69
C PHE A 48 -12.67 1.63 12.50
N ARG A 49 -13.58 0.69 12.73
CA ARG A 49 -14.11 -0.23 11.71
C ARG A 49 -15.19 0.45 10.86
N VAL A 50 -15.10 0.26 9.56
CA VAL A 50 -16.07 0.74 8.57
C VAL A 50 -16.43 -0.37 7.60
N HIS A 51 -17.68 -0.39 7.16
CA HIS A 51 -18.18 -1.24 6.09
C HIS A 51 -18.45 -0.38 4.85
N CYS A 52 -17.78 -0.67 3.74
CA CYS A 52 -17.95 0.02 2.46
C CYS A 52 -18.13 -1.03 1.35
N GLY A 53 -19.29 -1.03 0.70
CA GLY A 53 -19.60 -2.01 -0.35
C GLY A 53 -19.70 -3.44 0.18
N ASP A 54 -18.78 -4.31 -0.23
CA ASP A 54 -18.67 -5.71 0.17
C ASP A 54 -17.54 -5.97 1.19
N LYS A 55 -16.91 -4.88 1.69
CA LYS A 55 -15.73 -4.96 2.54
C LYS A 55 -15.94 -4.27 3.85
N GLU A 56 -15.38 -4.88 4.87
CA GLU A 56 -15.22 -4.28 6.19
C GLU A 56 -13.73 -4.20 6.52
N PHE A 57 -13.28 -3.04 6.98
CA PHE A 57 -11.88 -2.78 7.29
C PHE A 57 -11.74 -1.70 8.37
N THR A 58 -10.55 -1.62 8.98
CA THR A 58 -10.21 -0.55 9.93
C THR A 58 -9.62 0.63 9.17
N ALA A 59 -10.22 1.80 9.31
CA ALA A 59 -9.66 3.07 8.84
C ALA A 59 -8.80 3.67 9.95
N ARG A 60 -7.60 4.17 9.61
CA ARG A 60 -6.74 4.94 10.53
C ARG A 60 -6.49 6.34 10.01
N LEU A 61 -6.70 7.32 10.87
CA LEU A 61 -6.39 8.72 10.60
C LEU A 61 -4.91 8.97 10.89
N TYR A 62 -4.12 9.17 9.84
CA TYR A 62 -2.71 9.53 9.99
C TYR A 62 -2.57 10.99 10.45
N TYR A 63 -1.52 11.25 11.23
CA TYR A 63 -1.19 12.57 11.78
C TYR A 63 -2.20 13.12 12.80
N VAL A 64 -3.03 12.23 13.37
CA VAL A 64 -3.88 12.48 14.53
C VAL A 64 -3.31 11.70 15.72
N ASP A 65 -3.35 12.31 16.90
CA ASP A 65 -3.08 11.65 18.18
C ASP A 65 -4.38 11.62 18.97
N ALA A 66 -4.80 10.44 19.42
CA ALA A 66 -6.06 10.22 20.09
C ALA A 66 -5.89 9.28 21.30
N PRO A 67 -6.69 9.44 22.37
CA PRO A 67 -6.68 8.49 23.47
C PRO A 67 -7.03 7.07 22.99
N GLU A 68 -6.20 6.12 23.40
CA GLU A 68 -6.39 4.70 23.10
C GLU A 68 -7.58 4.13 23.86
N THR A 69 -8.27 3.15 23.25
CA THR A 69 -9.37 2.46 23.91
C THR A 69 -8.84 1.50 24.98
N ASN A 70 -9.41 1.58 26.18
CA ASN A 70 -9.11 0.64 27.26
C ASN A 70 -9.94 -0.63 27.10
N LEU A 71 -9.36 -1.65 26.45
CA LEU A 71 -9.93 -2.98 26.34
C LEU A 71 -9.74 -3.76 27.65
N THR A 72 -10.61 -3.50 28.63
CA THR A 72 -10.76 -4.34 29.83
C THR A 72 -11.54 -5.61 29.56
#